data_AF-A0A924AGI9-F1
#
_entry.id   AF-A0A924AGI9-F1
#
_cell.length_a   1.000
_cell.length_b   1.000
_cell.length_c   1.000
_cell.angle_alpha   90.00
_cell.angle_beta   90.00
_cell.angle_gamma   90.00
#
_symmetry.space_group_name_H-M   'P 1'
#
loop_
_entity.id
_entity.type
_entity.pdbx_description
1 polymer ?
#
loop_
_entity_poly.entity_id
_entity_poly.type
_entity_poly.pdbx_seq_one_letter_code
_entity_poly.pdbx_strand_id
1 'polypeptide(L)' 'MEIKFQTKEESNQQQQEAFLKLSKTERFYSFLNLMERMSQFPTKNKIDKNKDNFIIIIPPKNEWILGK' A
#
# COMPACT_ATOMS: atom_id res chain seq x y z
N MET A 1 -5.26 6.94 -17.44
CA MET A 1 -6.49 6.20 -17.11
C MET A 1 -7.43 6.36 -18.30
N GLU A 2 -7.84 5.27 -18.93
CA GLU A 2 -8.90 5.27 -19.94
C GLU A 2 -10.20 4.83 -19.28
N ILE A 3 -11.28 5.59 -19.45
CA ILE A 3 -12.60 5.22 -18.96
C ILE A 3 -13.28 4.43 -20.07
N LYS A 4 -13.55 3.15 -19.83
CA LYS A 4 -14.26 2.26 -20.76
C LYS A 4 -15.64 1.94 -20.17
N PHE A 5 -16.68 2.08 -20.99
CA PHE A 5 -18.03 1.64 -20.63
C PHE A 5 -18.19 0.20 -21.06
N GLN A 6 -18.07 -0.72 -20.11
CA GLN A 6 -18.21 -2.16 -20.34
C GLN A 6 -19.18 -2.76 -19.32
N THR A 7 -19.75 -3.90 -19.65
CA THR A 7 -20.61 -4.66 -18.74
C THR A 7 -19.80 -5.29 -17.62
N LYS A 8 -20.47 -5.69 -16.52
CA LYS A 8 -19.80 -6.38 -15.41
C LYS A 8 -19.24 -7.73 -15.86
N GLU A 9 -20.00 -8.43 -16.71
CA GLU A 9 -19.64 -9.72 -17.30
C GLU A 9 -18.36 -9.60 -18.14
N GLU A 10 -18.28 -8.63 -19.06
CA GLU A 10 -17.09 -8.39 -19.88
C GLU A 10 -15.87 -8.03 -19.02
N SER A 11 -16.06 -7.19 -18.00
CA SER A 11 -14.99 -6.82 -17.07
C SER A 11 -14.45 -8.03 -16.32
N ASN A 12 -15.34 -8.90 -15.83
CA ASN A 12 -14.95 -10.09 -15.08
C ASN A 12 -14.21 -11.08 -15.98
N GLN A 13 -14.68 -11.28 -17.21
CA GLN A 13 -14.03 -12.16 -18.18
C GLN A 13 -12.62 -11.69 -18.51
N GLN A 14 -12.43 -10.40 -18.78
CA GLN A 14 -11.10 -9.83 -19.06
C GLN A 14 -10.13 -10.03 -17.89
N GLN A 15 -10.58 -9.81 -16.66
CA GLN A 15 -9.76 -10.01 -15.47
C GLN A 15 -9.40 -11.48 -15.26
N GLN A 16 -10.36 -12.38 -15.49
CA GLN A 16 -10.13 -13.83 -15.41
C GLN A 16 -9.12 -14.31 -16.46
N GLU A 17 -9.26 -13.88 -17.71
CA GLU A 17 -8.31 -14.20 -18.78
C GLU A 17 -6.92 -13.65 -18.47
N ALA A 18 -6.82 -12.41 -17.99
CA ALA A 18 -5.56 -11.80 -17.57
C ALA A 18 -4.90 -12.60 -16.44
N PHE A 19 -5.67 -13.03 -15.44
CA PHE A 19 -5.17 -13.86 -14.34
C PHE A 19 -4.70 -15.25 -14.82
N LEU A 20 -5.46 -15.87 -15.73
CA LEU A 20 -5.13 -17.20 -16.25
C LEU A 20 -3.87 -17.20 -17.12
N LYS A 21 -3.60 -16.10 -17.85
CA LYS A 21 -2.37 -15.91 -18.64
C LYS A 21 -1.10 -15.86 -17.79
N LEU A 22 -1.20 -15.43 -16.53
CA LEU A 22 -0.06 -15.39 -15.62
C LEU A 22 0.33 -16.79 -15.14
N SER A 23 1.63 -17.04 -15.05
CA SER A 23 2.17 -18.23 -14.37
C SER A 23 1.84 -18.20 -12.88
N LYS A 24 1.96 -19.35 -12.20
CA LYS A 24 1.66 -19.49 -10.78
C LYS A 24 2.42 -18.47 -9.91
N THR A 25 3.69 -18.26 -10.22
CA THR A 25 4.56 -17.31 -9.51
C THR A 25 4.13 -15.86 -9.75
N GLU A 26 3.81 -15.51 -11.00
CA GLU A 26 3.36 -14.16 -11.35
C GLU A 26 2.02 -13.80 -10.71
N ARG A 27 1.11 -14.76 -10.57
CA ARG A 27 -0.15 -14.56 -9.85
C ARG A 27 0.08 -14.14 -8.40
N PHE A 28 1.04 -14.77 -7.73
CA PHE A 28 1.41 -14.44 -6.35
C PHE A 28 1.98 -13.02 -6.26
N TYR A 29 2.94 -12.67 -7.12
CA TYR A 29 3.51 -11.31 -7.13
C TYR A 29 2.46 -10.24 -7.52
N SER A 30 1.56 -10.54 -8.45
CA SER A 30 0.45 -9.65 -8.80
C SER A 30 -0.44 -9.35 -7.60
N PHE A 31 -0.70 -10.35 -6.76
CA PHE A 31 -1.44 -10.16 -5.51
C PHE A 31 -0.66 -9.27 -4.52
N LEU A 32 0.64 -9.53 -4.32
CA LEU A 32 1.47 -8.71 -3.42
C LEU A 32 1.52 -7.24 -3.86
N ASN A 33 1.70 -6.99 -5.15
CA ASN A 33 1.70 -5.64 -5.71
C ASN A 33 0.35 -4.93 -5.52
N LEU A 34 -0.76 -5.67 -5.65
CA LEU A 34 -2.08 -5.13 -5.37
C LEU A 34 -2.22 -4.72 -3.90
N MET A 35 -1.78 -5.58 -2.98
CA MET A 35 -1.83 -5.32 -1.55
C MET A 35 -0.95 -4.13 -1.15
N GLU A 36 0.26 -4.01 -1.71
CA GLU A 36 1.14 -2.87 -1.50
C GLU A 36 0.47 -1.57 -1.93
N ARG A 37 -0.12 -1.52 -3.13
CA ARG A 37 -0.86 -0.35 -3.60
C ARG A 37 -2.05 -0.05 -2.71
N MET A 38 -2.80 -1.07 -2.30
CA MET A 38 -3.97 -0.91 -1.43
C MET A 38 -3.58 -0.37 -0.05
N SER A 39 -2.39 -0.71 0.46
CA SER A 39 -1.88 -0.18 1.74
C SER A 39 -1.63 1.33 1.73
N GLN A 40 -1.45 1.93 0.54
CA GLN A 40 -1.24 3.37 0.38
C GLN A 40 -2.56 4.16 0.39
N PHE A 41 -3.71 3.48 0.30
CA PHE A 41 -5.01 4.17 0.30
C PHE A 41 -5.29 4.76 1.68
N PRO A 42 -5.92 5.95 1.73
CA PRO A 42 -6.27 6.59 2.99
C PRO A 42 -7.32 5.75 3.73
N THR A 43 -6.91 5.13 4.85
CA THR A 43 -7.83 4.43 5.75
C THR A 43 -8.18 5.32 6.95
N LYS A 44 -9.43 5.24 7.43
CA LYS A 44 -9.92 6.03 8.58
C LYS A 44 -9.19 5.70 9.88
N ASN A 45 -8.71 4.45 10.01
CA ASN A 45 -8.00 3.95 11.17
C ASN A 45 -6.54 3.70 10.80
N LYS A 46 -5.75 4.77 10.64
CA LYS A 46 -4.31 4.60 10.62
C LYS A 46 -3.91 4.15 12.02
N ILE A 47 -3.58 2.87 12.16
CA ILE A 47 -2.99 2.33 13.39
C ILE A 47 -1.69 3.10 13.57
N ASP A 48 -1.61 3.90 14.63
CA ASP A 48 -0.36 4.54 15.01
C ASP A 48 0.60 3.42 15.42
N LYS A 49 1.52 3.11 14.49
CA LYS A 49 2.50 2.03 14.67
C LYS A 49 3.38 2.26 15.89
N ASN A 50 3.45 3.49 16.43
CA ASN A 50 4.26 3.86 17.56
C ASN A 50 3.49 4.05 18.86
N LYS A 51 2.17 3.81 18.89
CA LYS A 51 1.35 4.02 20.09
C LYS A 51 1.90 3.28 21.33
N ASP A 52 2.44 2.09 21.12
CA ASP A 52 2.98 1.23 22.19
C ASP A 52 4.51 1.03 22.09
N ASN A 53 5.19 1.72 21.16
CA ASN A 53 6.64 1.60 20.98
C ASN A 53 7.38 2.65 21.80
N PHE A 54 8.57 2.29 22.29
CA PHE A 54 9.49 3.25 22.90
C PHE A 54 10.16 4.11 21.81
N ILE A 55 9.74 5.36 21.67
CA ILE A 55 10.29 6.30 20.69
C ILE A 55 11.53 6.95 21.29
N ILE A 56 12.70 6.70 20.70
CA ILE A 56 13.93 7.43 21.05
C ILE A 56 13.99 8.69 20.19
N ILE A 57 13.76 9.84 20.82
CA ILE A 57 13.88 11.15 20.18
C ILE A 57 15.33 11.62 20.37
N ILE A 58 16.06 11.80 19.26
CA ILE A 58 17.42 12.37 19.29
C ILE A 58 17.29 13.87 19.01
N PRO A 59 17.50 14.75 20.00
CA PRO A 59 17.38 16.19 19.80
C PRO A 59 18.49 16.70 18.87
N PRO A 60 18.22 17.73 18.07
CA PRO A 60 19.21 18.31 17.18
C PRO A 60 20.29 19.05 17.99
N LYS A 61 21.54 18.99 17.50
CA LYS A 61 22.77 19.40 18.21
C LYS A 61 22.75 20.84 18.75
N ASN A 62 21.93 21.69 18.18
CA ASN A 62 21.78 23.12 18.47
C ASN A 62 20.96 23.44 19.73
N GLU A 63 20.20 22.50 20.30
CA GLU A 63 19.43 22.73 21.54
C GLU A 63 20.25 22.56 22.82
N TRP A 64 21.41 21.89 22.75
CA TRP A 64 22.33 21.70 23.88
C TRP A 64 23.00 23.00 24.36
N ILE A 65 22.90 24.07 23.57
CA ILE A 65 23.64 25.33 23.80
C ILE A 65 22.77 26.37 24.54
N LEU A 66 21.45 26.18 24.60
CA LEU A 66 20.51 27.13 25.22
C LEU A 66 20.22 26.84 26.71
N GLY A 67 20.89 25.85 27.31
CA GLY A 67 20.72 25.43 28.70
C GLY A 67 21.86 25.85 29.64
N LYS A 68 22.47 27.02 29.45
CA LYS A 68 23.40 27.63 30.42
C LYS A 68 22.87 28.95 30.92
#